data_AF-A0A6L8H7R5-F1
#
_entry.id   AF-A0A6L8H7R5-F1
#
_cell.length_a   1.000
_cell.length_b   1.000
_cell.length_c   1.000
_cell.angle_alpha   90.00
_cell.angle_beta   90.00
_cell.angle_gamma   90.00
#
_symmetry.space_group_name_H-M   'P 1'
#
loop_
_entity.id
_entity.type
_entity.pdbx_description
1 polymer ?
#
loop_
_entity_poly.entity_id
_entity_poly.type
_entity_poly.pdbx_seq_one_letter_code
_entity_poly.pdbx_strand_id
1 'polypeptide(L)'
;MARTPLAALPTPLLPAPTLAASLRGDVGISIKADAWTGLGLGGNKVRKLEYELDPARLRGVTHLVTAGGPHSNHCRVTAAAAARLGLGCTLVVNGEPADAGRGNALLHRLLGARVVT
;
A
#
# COMPACT_ATOMS: atom_id res chain seq x y z
N MET A 1 19.29 -8.73 -2.16
CA MET A 1 18.68 -7.52 -2.76
C MET A 1 18.59 -6.45 -1.69
N ALA A 2 18.97 -5.21 -2.01
CA ALA A 2 18.77 -4.08 -1.11
C ALA A 2 17.29 -3.71 -1.04
N ARG A 3 16.88 -3.10 0.08
CA ARG A 3 15.50 -2.67 0.31
C ARG A 3 15.47 -1.34 1.05
N THR A 4 14.48 -0.53 0.76
CA THR A 4 14.14 0.66 1.55
C THR A 4 13.16 0.24 2.65
N PRO A 5 13.46 0.50 3.93
CA PRO A 5 12.56 0.15 5.03
C PRO A 5 11.33 1.07 5.01
N LEU A 6 10.23 0.55 4.46
CA LEU A 6 8.94 1.24 4.37
C LEU A 6 7.87 0.54 5.19
N ALA A 7 7.99 -0.77 5.40
CA ALA A 7 7.02 -1.57 6.15
C ALA A 7 7.50 -1.81 7.59
N ALA A 8 6.55 -1.78 8.53
CA ALA A 8 6.77 -2.29 9.88
C ALA A 8 6.77 -3.84 9.85
N LEU A 9 7.96 -4.44 9.84
CA LEU A 9 8.17 -5.89 9.71
C LEU A 9 8.96 -6.48 10.89
N PRO A 10 8.74 -7.76 11.22
CA PRO A 10 7.75 -8.68 10.66
C PRO A 10 6.32 -8.34 11.12
N THR A 11 5.31 -8.57 10.27
CA THR A 11 3.90 -8.49 10.72
C THR A 11 3.48 -9.82 11.34
N PRO A 12 2.65 -9.80 12.39
CA PRO A 12 2.34 -11.00 13.16
C PRO A 12 1.50 -12.02 12.38
N LEU A 13 1.57 -13.28 12.84
CA LEU A 13 0.63 -14.34 12.48
C LEU A 13 -0.39 -14.45 13.62
N LEU A 14 -1.64 -14.11 13.35
CA LEU A 14 -2.70 -14.04 14.36
C LEU A 14 -3.54 -15.32 14.31
N PRO A 15 -3.63 -16.10 15.41
CA PRO A 15 -4.57 -17.22 15.48
C PRO A 15 -6.01 -16.74 15.29
N ALA A 16 -6.82 -17.51 14.55
CA ALA A 16 -8.22 -17.20 14.29
C ALA A 16 -9.15 -18.34 14.77
N PRO A 17 -9.22 -18.62 16.09
CA PRO A 17 -9.92 -19.78 16.62
C PRO A 17 -11.44 -19.77 16.35
N THR A 18 -12.08 -18.59 16.40
CA THR A 18 -13.51 -18.46 16.08
C THR A 18 -13.82 -18.79 14.61
N LEU A 19 -12.93 -18.38 13.69
CA LEU A 19 -13.06 -18.72 12.27
C LEU A 19 -12.82 -20.22 12.05
N ALA A 20 -11.82 -20.80 12.71
CA ALA A 20 -11.57 -22.25 12.67
C ALA A 20 -12.80 -23.06 13.11
N ALA A 21 -13.42 -22.66 14.23
CA ALA A 21 -14.63 -23.29 14.75
C ALA A 21 -15.83 -23.18 13.79
N SER A 22 -15.96 -22.08 13.04
CA SER A 22 -17.08 -21.89 12.09
C SER A 22 -17.00 -22.73 10.82
N LEU A 23 -15.81 -23.22 10.43
CA LEU A 23 -15.64 -23.97 9.19
C LEU A 23 -15.83 -25.47 9.43
N ARG A 24 -14.91 -26.14 10.15
CA ARG A 24 -15.01 -27.57 10.54
C ARG A 24 -14.25 -27.95 11.83
N GLY A 25 -13.59 -27.00 12.51
CA GLY A 25 -12.97 -27.18 13.84
C GLY A 25 -11.71 -28.04 13.92
N ASP A 26 -11.42 -28.85 12.90
CA ASP A 26 -10.27 -29.75 12.78
C ASP A 26 -9.03 -29.10 12.11
N VAL A 27 -9.20 -27.89 11.57
CA VAL A 27 -8.12 -27.11 10.93
C VAL A 27 -7.77 -25.87 11.75
N GLY A 28 -6.50 -25.74 12.11
CA GLY A 28 -5.97 -24.50 12.68
C GLY A 28 -5.90 -23.39 11.63
N ILE A 29 -6.52 -22.25 11.92
CA ILE A 29 -6.52 -21.08 11.02
C ILE A 29 -5.73 -19.94 11.66
N SER A 30 -4.90 -19.29 10.86
CA SER A 30 -4.17 -18.09 11.26
C SER A 30 -4.16 -17.07 10.13
N ILE A 31 -4.10 -15.78 10.50
CA ILE A 31 -4.10 -14.65 9.58
C ILE A 31 -2.74 -13.97 9.63
N LYS A 32 -2.06 -13.89 8.49
CA LYS A 32 -0.86 -13.07 8.36
C LYS A 32 -1.27 -11.59 8.26
N ALA A 33 -0.98 -10.79 9.29
CA ALA A 33 -1.51 -9.43 9.43
C ALA A 33 -0.79 -8.38 8.54
N ASP A 34 -0.74 -8.61 7.23
CA ASP A 34 -0.08 -7.72 6.27
C ASP A 34 -0.77 -6.36 6.08
N ALA A 35 -1.97 -6.18 6.61
CA ALA A 35 -2.58 -4.86 6.74
C ALA A 35 -1.78 -3.94 7.68
N TRP A 36 -1.00 -4.49 8.61
CA TRP A 36 -0.29 -3.73 9.66
C TRP A 36 1.13 -3.30 9.27
N THR A 37 1.42 -3.19 7.98
CA THR A 37 2.73 -2.72 7.49
C THR A 37 2.96 -1.21 7.68
N GLY A 38 1.95 -0.46 8.14
CA GLY A 38 2.11 0.92 8.64
C GLY A 38 1.99 2.00 7.57
N LEU A 39 2.90 2.04 6.59
CA LEU A 39 2.99 3.15 5.62
C LEU A 39 1.66 3.41 4.90
N GLY A 40 1.13 4.63 5.04
CA GLY A 40 -0.11 5.04 4.40
C GLY A 40 -1.26 4.06 4.66
N LEU A 41 -1.48 3.64 5.91
CA LEU A 41 -2.45 2.60 6.31
C LEU A 41 -2.09 1.17 5.86
N GLY A 42 -0.84 0.92 5.49
CA GLY A 42 -0.28 -0.42 5.33
C GLY A 42 -0.79 -1.22 4.13
N GLY A 43 -0.87 -2.54 4.28
CA GLY A 43 -1.21 -3.50 3.24
C GLY A 43 0.00 -4.21 2.60
N ASN A 44 -0.31 -5.28 1.87
CA ASN A 44 0.69 -6.16 1.26
C ASN A 44 1.63 -5.43 0.27
N LYS A 45 1.13 -4.40 -0.42
CA LYS A 45 1.89 -3.66 -1.45
C LYS A 45 3.06 -2.86 -0.88
N VAL A 46 3.06 -2.54 0.42
CA VAL A 46 4.20 -1.88 1.07
C VAL A 46 5.44 -2.78 1.03
N ARG A 47 5.29 -4.11 1.21
CA ARG A 47 6.40 -5.07 1.09
C ARG A 47 7.04 -5.04 -0.29
N LYS A 48 6.21 -5.01 -1.34
CA LYS A 48 6.68 -4.93 -2.74
C LYS A 48 7.49 -3.66 -2.96
N LEU A 49 6.97 -2.52 -2.48
CA LEU A 49 7.60 -1.22 -2.64
C LEU A 49 8.97 -1.12 -1.95
N GLU A 50 9.22 -1.84 -0.84
CA GLU A 50 10.56 -1.86 -0.22
C GLU A 50 11.66 -2.25 -1.21
N TYR A 51 11.37 -3.16 -2.15
CA TYR A 51 12.32 -3.63 -3.16
C TYR A 51 12.29 -2.80 -4.45
N GLU A 52 11.12 -2.32 -4.85
CA GLU A 52 11.00 -1.49 -6.05
C GLU A 52 11.64 -0.11 -5.87
N LEU A 53 11.54 0.43 -4.64
CA LEU A 53 12.05 1.74 -4.26
C LEU A 53 13.43 1.64 -3.59
N ASP A 54 14.24 0.66 -3.98
CA ASP A 54 15.65 0.52 -3.60
C ASP A 54 16.43 1.80 -3.96
N PRO A 55 17.24 2.40 -3.05
CA PRO A 55 17.97 3.63 -3.34
C PRO A 55 18.87 3.54 -4.57
N ALA A 56 19.40 2.36 -4.89
CA ALA A 56 20.21 2.17 -6.09
C ALA A 56 19.39 2.34 -7.38
N ARG A 57 18.10 2.00 -7.36
CA ARG A 57 17.16 2.17 -8.48
C ARG A 57 16.61 3.59 -8.57
N LEU A 58 16.57 4.30 -7.45
CA LEU A 58 16.02 5.66 -7.38
C LEU A 58 17.02 6.77 -7.77
N ARG A 59 18.26 6.44 -8.15
CA ARG A 59 19.23 7.46 -8.60
C ARG A 59 18.69 8.22 -9.82
N GLY A 60 18.55 9.54 -9.66
CA GLY A 60 18.02 10.43 -10.70
C GLY A 60 16.49 10.36 -10.87
N VAL A 61 15.80 9.50 -10.11
CA VAL A 61 14.33 9.46 -10.10
C VAL A 61 13.82 10.60 -9.23
N THR A 62 12.89 11.39 -9.78
CA THR A 62 12.26 12.51 -9.08
C THR A 62 10.75 12.31 -8.86
N HIS A 63 10.16 11.34 -9.56
CA HIS A 63 8.70 11.20 -9.63
C HIS A 63 8.30 9.73 -9.78
N LEU A 64 7.28 9.30 -9.03
CA LEU A 64 6.66 7.98 -9.17
C LEU A 64 5.38 8.09 -9.98
N VAL A 65 5.16 7.16 -10.91
CA VAL A 65 3.92 7.03 -11.66
C VAL A 65 3.37 5.61 -11.47
N THR A 66 2.10 5.49 -11.10
CA THR A 66 1.40 4.20 -11.04
C THR A 66 -0.05 4.36 -11.45
N ALA A 67 -0.74 3.24 -11.65
CA ALA A 67 -2.13 3.21 -12.08
C ALA A 67 -3.00 2.30 -11.20
N GLY A 68 -4.31 2.56 -11.22
CA GLY A 68 -5.32 1.70 -10.62
C GLY A 68 -6.63 2.42 -10.39
N GLY A 69 -7.64 1.71 -9.90
CA GLY A 69 -8.97 2.31 -9.72
C GLY A 69 -9.02 3.45 -8.69
N PRO A 70 -10.15 4.17 -8.60
CA PRO A 70 -10.31 5.37 -7.77
C PRO A 70 -10.02 5.13 -6.28
N HIS A 71 -10.29 3.91 -5.79
CA HIS A 71 -9.98 3.50 -4.42
C HIS A 71 -8.82 2.51 -4.32
N SER A 72 -7.88 2.54 -5.25
CA SER A 72 -6.73 1.65 -5.26
C SER A 72 -5.85 1.82 -4.01
N ASN A 73 -5.73 0.72 -3.25
CA ASN A 73 -4.77 0.60 -2.16
C ASN A 73 -3.32 0.74 -2.67
N HIS A 74 -3.04 0.33 -3.92
CA HIS A 74 -1.70 0.50 -4.50
C HIS A 74 -1.35 1.96 -4.68
N CYS A 75 -2.24 2.72 -5.33
CA CYS A 75 -2.07 4.13 -5.59
C CYS A 75 -1.86 4.90 -4.28
N ARG A 76 -2.62 4.55 -3.23
CA ARG A 76 -2.44 5.13 -1.89
C ARG A 76 -1.05 4.87 -1.33
N VAL A 77 -0.61 3.62 -1.26
CA VAL A 77 0.71 3.32 -0.64
C VAL A 77 1.88 3.82 -1.49
N THR A 78 1.74 3.90 -2.81
CA THR A 78 2.73 4.51 -3.70
C THR A 78 2.83 6.01 -3.48
N ALA A 79 1.69 6.71 -3.36
CA ALA A 79 1.68 8.13 -2.99
C ALA A 79 2.32 8.37 -1.62
N ALA A 80 2.02 7.52 -0.63
CA ALA A 80 2.64 7.60 0.70
C ALA A 80 4.16 7.36 0.65
N ALA A 81 4.61 6.40 -0.16
CA ALA A 81 6.04 6.14 -0.33
C ALA A 81 6.75 7.31 -1.03
N ALA A 82 6.14 7.90 -2.07
CA ALA A 82 6.67 9.08 -2.75
C ALA A 82 6.83 10.25 -1.76
N ALA A 83 5.78 10.57 -1.01
CA ALA A 83 5.81 11.62 0.01
C ALA A 83 6.90 11.37 1.07
N ARG A 84 7.05 10.12 1.55
CA ARG A 84 8.06 9.74 2.54
C ARG A 84 9.51 9.88 2.04
N LEU A 85 9.71 9.70 0.74
CA LEU A 85 11.01 9.74 0.07
C LEU A 85 11.32 11.11 -0.56
N GLY A 86 10.39 12.07 -0.48
CA GLY A 86 10.56 13.40 -1.10
C GLY A 86 10.45 13.38 -2.63
N LEU A 87 9.75 12.40 -3.20
CA LEU A 87 9.49 12.29 -4.64
C LEU A 87 8.11 12.85 -4.98
N GLY A 88 7.95 13.37 -6.20
CA GLY A 88 6.62 13.64 -6.74
C GLY A 88 5.86 12.34 -7.06
N CYS A 89 4.53 12.42 -7.17
CA CYS A 89 3.71 11.27 -7.50
C CYS A 89 2.56 11.62 -8.45
N THR A 90 2.38 10.82 -9.50
CA THR A 90 1.19 10.86 -10.37
C THR A 90 0.48 9.52 -10.34
N LEU A 91 -0.83 9.55 -10.11
CA LEU A 91 -1.70 8.38 -10.12
C LEU A 91 -2.61 8.44 -11.34
N VAL A 92 -2.50 7.45 -12.22
CA VAL A 92 -3.39 7.27 -13.37
C VAL A 92 -4.59 6.44 -12.90
N VAL A 93 -5.71 7.11 -12.67
CA VAL A 93 -6.93 6.51 -12.13
C VAL A 93 -7.85 6.10 -13.26
N ASN A 94 -8.09 4.81 -13.40
CA ASN A 94 -9.00 4.27 -14.40
C ASN A 94 -10.37 3.90 -13.81
N GLY A 95 -11.43 4.06 -14.60
CA GLY A 95 -12.80 3.72 -14.20
C GLY A 95 -13.62 4.91 -13.72
N GLU A 96 -14.80 4.63 -13.18
CA GLU A 96 -15.76 5.66 -12.77
C GLU A 96 -15.18 6.59 -11.70
N PRO A 97 -15.34 7.93 -11.85
CA PRO A 97 -14.88 8.87 -10.85
C PRO A 97 -15.49 8.57 -9.47
N ALA A 98 -14.65 8.39 -8.45
CA ALA A 98 -15.13 8.28 -7.07
C ALA A 98 -15.29 9.66 -6.43
N ASP A 99 -16.13 9.72 -5.39
CA ASP A 99 -16.14 10.85 -4.46
C ASP A 99 -14.76 10.98 -3.82
N ALA A 100 -14.05 12.02 -4.24
CA ALA A 100 -12.70 12.27 -3.81
C ALA A 100 -12.59 12.87 -2.40
N GLY A 101 -13.72 13.12 -1.73
CA GLY A 101 -13.78 13.41 -0.30
C GLY A 101 -13.73 12.16 0.59
N ARG A 102 -13.62 10.94 0.03
CA ARG A 102 -13.71 9.70 0.79
C ARG A 102 -12.64 8.66 0.46
N GLY A 103 -12.42 7.76 1.43
CA GLY A 103 -11.62 6.55 1.27
C GLY A 103 -10.22 6.80 0.72
N ASN A 104 -9.74 5.88 -0.11
CA ASN A 104 -8.42 5.99 -0.72
C ASN A 104 -8.31 7.17 -1.71
N ALA A 105 -9.42 7.64 -2.30
CA ALA A 105 -9.39 8.75 -3.26
C ALA A 105 -9.04 10.07 -2.55
N LEU A 106 -9.58 10.28 -1.34
CA LEU A 106 -9.16 11.38 -0.47
C LEU A 106 -7.68 11.26 -0.09
N LEU A 107 -7.25 10.05 0.31
CA LEU A 107 -5.88 9.82 0.74
C LEU A 107 -4.86 10.07 -0.39
N HIS A 108 -5.18 9.74 -1.65
CA HIS A 108 -4.31 10.06 -2.80
C HIS A 108 -3.94 11.55 -2.82
N ARG A 109 -4.93 12.43 -2.60
CA ARG A 109 -4.75 13.89 -2.60
C ARG A 109 -4.07 14.41 -1.35
N LEU A 110 -4.46 13.90 -0.17
CA LEU A 110 -3.82 14.29 1.10
C LEU A 110 -2.33 13.90 1.15
N LEU A 111 -1.95 12.84 0.44
CA LEU A 111 -0.56 12.42 0.27
C LEU A 111 0.18 13.21 -0.82
N GLY A 112 -0.45 14.23 -1.41
CA GLY A 112 0.18 15.14 -2.38
C GLY A 112 0.31 14.59 -3.80
N ALA A 113 -0.35 13.48 -4.13
CA ALA A 113 -0.27 12.93 -5.48
C ALA A 113 -1.15 13.69 -6.47
N ARG A 114 -0.63 13.90 -7.68
CA ARG A 114 -1.41 14.37 -8.81
C ARG A 114 -2.25 13.22 -9.35
N VAL A 115 -3.57 13.38 -9.37
CA VAL A 115 -4.47 12.37 -9.95
C VAL A 115 -4.83 12.78 -11.37
N VAL A 116 -4.65 11.85 -12.32
CA VAL A 116 -5.08 11.99 -13.72
C VAL A 116 -6.03 10.84 -14.04
N THR A 117 -7.08 11.11 -14.79
CA THR A 117 -8.15 10.15 -15.15
C THR A 117 -8.21 9.98 -16.65
#